data_AF-A0A1J9QGA3-F1
#
_entry.id   AF-A0A1J9QGA3-F1
#
_cell.length_a   1.000
_cell.length_b   1.000
_cell.length_c   1.000
_cell.angle_alpha   90.00
_cell.angle_beta   90.00
_cell.angle_gamma   90.00
#
_symmetry.space_group_name_H-M   'P 1'
#
loop_
_entity.id
_entity.type
_entity.pdbx_description
1 polymer ?
#
loop_
_entity_poly.entity_id
_entity_poly.type
_entity_poly.pdbx_seq_one_letter_code
_entity_poly.pdbx_strand_id
1 'polypeptide(L)'
;MDTDVESLSPSRDVSLDSKLWVPSSLSSKTVILPDSRLFTFELSHDSQCLGLPVGKYVMLKINNPSTDETIIRAYTPVSKQTTIGTIDILVKLDAPTPDYPNGGKVTMAMDKLPLGAMVKFKGPVGKFEYLRKGAVLLNGQKRYVQSFYMICAGSGITPIFQILHTVMENIEDHTSCVVVDGNRTETDILCHAELDEFVARDSSRI
;
A
#
# COMPACT_ATOMS: atom_id res chain seq x y z
N MET A 1 1.76 -0.25 -29.27
CA MET A 1 0.94 -1.34 -28.71
C MET A 1 1.75 -1.95 -27.57
N ASP A 2 1.25 -1.87 -26.34
CA ASP A 2 1.92 -2.38 -25.14
C ASP A 2 1.87 -3.91 -25.13
N THR A 3 3.00 -4.54 -25.45
CA THR A 3 3.17 -6.01 -25.55
C THR A 3 2.88 -6.75 -24.23
N ASP A 4 2.89 -6.04 -23.10
CA ASP A 4 2.66 -6.63 -21.77
C ASP A 4 1.20 -7.06 -21.56
N VAL A 5 0.23 -6.32 -22.13
CA VAL A 5 -1.21 -6.59 -21.93
C VAL A 5 -1.65 -7.85 -22.65
N GLU A 6 -1.08 -8.13 -23.83
CA GLU A 6 -1.41 -9.30 -24.65
C GLU A 6 -0.92 -10.62 -24.03
N SER A 7 0.02 -10.54 -23.09
CA SER A 7 0.58 -11.69 -22.37
C SER A 7 -0.17 -12.08 -21.09
N LEU A 8 -1.14 -11.27 -20.65
CA LEU A 8 -1.94 -11.53 -19.45
C LEU A 8 -3.21 -12.29 -19.83
N SER A 9 -3.47 -13.43 -19.18
CA SER A 9 -4.70 -14.19 -19.43
C SER A 9 -5.93 -13.43 -18.93
N PRO A 10 -7.05 -13.44 -19.68
CA PRO A 10 -8.27 -12.69 -19.35
C PRO A 10 -9.08 -13.29 -18.18
N SER A 11 -8.57 -14.32 -17.50
CA SER A 11 -9.30 -15.07 -16.46
C SER A 11 -8.45 -15.40 -15.23
N ARG A 12 -7.34 -14.70 -15.01
CA ARG A 12 -6.48 -14.98 -13.85
C ARG A 12 -7.19 -14.59 -12.55
N ASP A 13 -7.08 -15.42 -11.52
CA ASP A 13 -7.64 -15.15 -10.18
C ASP A 13 -6.85 -14.08 -9.41
N VAL A 14 -5.57 -13.91 -9.76
CA VAL A 14 -4.61 -13.00 -9.10
C VAL A 14 -4.22 -11.86 -10.03
N SER A 15 -4.30 -10.62 -9.54
CA SER A 15 -4.04 -9.44 -10.35
C SER A 15 -2.58 -9.03 -10.46
N LEU A 16 -1.71 -9.31 -9.50
CA LEU A 16 -0.30 -8.92 -9.62
C LEU A 16 0.55 -9.91 -10.41
N ASP A 17 1.52 -9.40 -11.18
CA ASP A 17 2.58 -10.17 -11.81
C ASP A 17 3.95 -9.52 -11.55
N SER A 18 4.94 -10.33 -11.16
CA SER A 18 6.26 -9.83 -10.73
C SER A 18 7.12 -9.31 -11.88
N LYS A 19 6.80 -9.72 -13.11
CA LYS A 19 7.52 -9.40 -14.34
C LYS A 19 6.75 -8.40 -15.19
N LEU A 20 5.43 -8.54 -15.26
CA LEU A 20 4.56 -7.77 -16.14
C LEU A 20 3.91 -6.57 -15.45
N TRP A 21 3.68 -5.50 -16.22
CA TRP A 21 2.89 -4.36 -15.77
C TRP A 21 1.41 -4.60 -16.04
N VAL A 22 0.62 -4.57 -14.98
CA VAL A 22 -0.81 -4.83 -14.99
C VAL A 22 -1.57 -3.51 -14.98
N PRO A 23 -2.50 -3.26 -15.91
CA PRO A 23 -3.28 -2.04 -15.94
C PRO A 23 -4.38 -2.01 -14.86
N SER A 24 -4.61 -0.82 -14.31
CA SER A 24 -5.68 -0.51 -13.35
C SER A 24 -6.22 0.90 -13.56
N SER A 25 -7.52 1.13 -13.35
CA SER A 25 -8.18 2.43 -13.49
C SER A 25 -8.39 3.08 -12.12
N LEU A 26 -8.15 4.39 -12.00
CA LEU A 26 -8.50 5.14 -10.80
C LEU A 26 -10.02 5.29 -10.69
N SER A 27 -10.66 4.63 -9.73
CA SER A 27 -12.11 4.68 -9.55
C SER A 27 -12.55 5.71 -8.50
N SER A 28 -11.73 5.94 -7.47
CA SER A 28 -12.05 6.91 -6.42
C SER A 28 -10.82 7.64 -5.86
N LYS A 29 -11.05 8.85 -5.36
CA LYS A 29 -10.07 9.67 -4.64
C LYS A 29 -10.74 10.32 -3.43
N THR A 30 -10.39 9.87 -2.24
CA THR A 30 -10.99 10.32 -0.98
C THR A 30 -10.00 11.15 -0.19
N VAL A 31 -10.44 12.28 0.36
CA VAL A 31 -9.66 13.09 1.29
C VAL A 31 -9.69 12.43 2.67
N ILE A 32 -8.52 12.06 3.19
CA ILE A 32 -8.39 11.44 4.53
C ILE A 32 -7.95 12.49 5.56
N LEU A 33 -6.91 13.25 5.23
CA LEU A 33 -6.40 14.40 5.98
C LEU A 33 -6.15 15.55 5.02
N PRO A 34 -5.89 16.79 5.49
CA PRO A 34 -5.60 17.92 4.60
C PRO A 34 -4.52 17.60 3.56
N ASP A 35 -3.46 16.92 3.99
CA ASP A 35 -2.33 16.51 3.16
C ASP A 35 -2.38 15.04 2.73
N SER A 36 -3.49 14.31 2.91
CA SER A 36 -3.50 12.88 2.64
C SER A 36 -4.73 12.45 1.86
N ARG A 37 -4.54 11.50 0.93
CA ARG A 37 -5.57 11.00 0.03
C ARG A 37 -5.52 9.48 -0.03
N LEU A 38 -6.69 8.86 -0.07
CA LEU A 38 -6.85 7.45 -0.42
C LEU A 38 -7.24 7.36 -1.90
N PHE A 39 -6.44 6.65 -2.69
CA PHE A 39 -6.72 6.38 -4.09
C PHE A 39 -7.13 4.92 -4.23
N THR A 40 -8.36 4.68 -4.69
CA THR A 40 -8.85 3.34 -5.00
C THR A 40 -8.73 3.11 -6.49
N PHE A 41 -8.04 2.04 -6.87
CA PHE A 41 -7.93 1.60 -8.25
C PHE A 41 -8.67 0.29 -8.44
N GLU A 42 -9.40 0.18 -9.55
CA GLU A 42 -9.97 -1.07 -10.01
C GLU A 42 -8.89 -1.95 -10.64
N LEU A 43 -8.90 -3.22 -10.25
CA LEU A 43 -8.09 -4.26 -10.87
C LEU A 43 -8.67 -4.58 -12.26
N SER A 44 -7.92 -5.32 -13.06
CA SER A 44 -8.37 -5.65 -14.42
C SER A 44 -9.69 -6.44 -14.44
N HIS A 45 -10.06 -7.12 -13.34
CA HIS A 45 -11.32 -7.82 -13.18
C HIS A 45 -11.85 -7.74 -11.75
N ASP A 46 -13.16 -7.57 -11.61
CA ASP A 46 -13.88 -7.37 -10.34
C ASP A 46 -13.84 -8.59 -9.41
N SER A 47 -13.48 -9.77 -9.92
CA SER A 47 -13.36 -11.01 -9.14
C SER A 47 -11.93 -11.34 -8.70
N GLN A 48 -10.95 -10.53 -9.08
CA GLN A 48 -9.54 -10.78 -8.77
C GLN A 48 -9.20 -10.38 -7.34
N CYS A 49 -8.39 -11.19 -6.66
CA CYS A 49 -7.63 -10.69 -5.53
C CYS A 49 -6.34 -10.02 -6.02
N LEU A 50 -5.79 -9.10 -5.21
CA LEU A 50 -4.54 -8.45 -5.56
C LEU A 50 -3.37 -9.45 -5.63
N GLY A 51 -3.34 -10.41 -4.71
CA GLY A 51 -2.26 -11.39 -4.58
C GLY A 51 -0.93 -10.80 -4.10
N LEU A 52 -0.98 -9.82 -3.21
CA LEU A 52 0.19 -9.20 -2.58
C LEU A 52 0.47 -9.87 -1.22
N PRO A 53 1.53 -10.67 -1.07
CA PRO A 53 1.90 -11.22 0.23
C PRO A 53 2.16 -10.12 1.27
N VAL A 54 1.72 -10.34 2.51
CA VAL A 54 1.87 -9.37 3.61
C VAL A 54 3.36 -9.10 3.85
N GLY A 55 3.75 -7.83 3.94
CA GLY A 55 5.13 -7.39 4.05
C GLY A 55 5.81 -7.05 2.71
N LYS A 56 5.14 -7.32 1.58
CA LYS A 56 5.57 -6.91 0.23
C LYS A 56 4.78 -5.68 -0.24
N TYR A 57 5.31 -5.04 -1.27
CA TYR A 57 4.76 -3.82 -1.86
C TYR A 57 4.62 -3.95 -3.39
N VAL A 58 3.97 -2.97 -4.00
CA VAL A 58 3.82 -2.87 -5.46
C VAL A 58 4.64 -1.71 -6.02
N MET A 59 5.06 -1.83 -7.27
CA MET A 59 5.53 -0.69 -8.06
C MET A 59 4.33 -0.13 -8.81
N LEU A 60 4.03 1.14 -8.59
CA LEU A 60 3.05 1.91 -9.35
C LEU A 60 3.79 2.70 -10.44
N LYS A 61 3.33 2.57 -11.68
CA LYS A 61 3.73 3.38 -12.83
C LYS A 61 2.57 4.28 -13.24
N ILE A 62 2.83 5.58 -13.30
CA ILE A 62 1.90 6.60 -13.79
C ILE A 62 2.58 7.45 -14.85
N ASN A 63 1.81 8.03 -15.75
CA ASN A 63 2.26 9.13 -16.59
C ASN A 63 1.77 10.43 -15.97
N ASN A 64 2.67 11.39 -15.76
CA ASN A 64 2.32 12.67 -15.16
C ASN A 64 1.39 13.45 -16.11
N PRO A 65 0.15 13.78 -15.71
CA PRO A 65 -0.80 14.48 -16.59
C PRO A 65 -0.32 15.86 -17.06
N SER A 66 0.61 16.49 -16.33
CA SER A 66 1.12 17.83 -16.65
C SER A 66 2.38 17.81 -17.52
N THR A 67 3.20 16.76 -17.47
CA THR A 67 4.52 16.73 -18.11
C THR A 67 4.75 15.55 -19.03
N ASP A 68 3.82 14.59 -19.05
CA ASP A 68 3.93 13.29 -19.74
C ASP A 68 5.15 12.44 -19.29
N GLU A 69 5.80 12.81 -18.20
CA GLU A 69 6.89 12.04 -17.61
C GLU A 69 6.35 10.74 -16.99
N THR A 70 6.91 9.59 -17.38
CA THR A 70 6.62 8.31 -16.72
C THR A 70 7.33 8.26 -15.36
N ILE A 71 6.55 8.07 -14.30
CA ILE A 71 7.02 7.98 -12.92
C ILE A 71 6.74 6.59 -12.39
N ILE A 72 7.74 5.98 -11.74
CA ILE A 72 7.63 4.68 -11.08
C ILE A 72 7.98 4.81 -9.60
N ARG A 73 7.10 4.40 -8.69
CA ARG A 73 7.37 4.40 -7.24
C ARG A 73 6.81 3.16 -6.54
N ALA A 74 7.41 2.84 -5.41
CA ALA A 74 6.93 1.78 -4.52
C ALA A 74 5.82 2.32 -3.63
N TYR A 75 4.76 1.54 -3.44
CA TYR A 75 3.70 1.78 -2.47
C TYR A 75 3.30 0.48 -1.80
N THR A 76 3.03 0.53 -0.51
CA THR A 76 2.36 -0.57 0.19
C THR A 76 0.87 -0.25 0.27
N PRO A 77 0.00 -1.07 -0.35
CA PRO A 77 -1.44 -0.87 -0.28
C PRO A 77 -1.95 -1.03 1.15
N VAL A 78 -2.99 -0.26 1.48
CA VAL A 78 -3.69 -0.33 2.77
C VAL A 78 -4.99 -1.15 2.67
N SER A 79 -5.38 -1.56 1.46
CA SER A 79 -6.50 -2.48 1.24
C SER A 79 -6.29 -3.80 1.97
N LYS A 80 -7.39 -4.38 2.45
CA LYS A 80 -7.36 -5.70 3.10
C LYS A 80 -6.89 -6.78 2.13
N GLN A 81 -6.27 -7.83 2.67
CA GLN A 81 -5.86 -8.99 1.88
C GLN A 81 -7.05 -9.74 1.25
N THR A 82 -8.24 -9.59 1.83
CA THR A 82 -9.50 -10.15 1.34
C THR A 82 -10.23 -9.24 0.36
N THR A 83 -9.74 -8.03 0.11
CA THR A 83 -10.34 -7.12 -0.88
C THR A 83 -10.23 -7.73 -2.27
N ILE A 84 -11.36 -7.74 -2.98
CA ILE A 84 -11.49 -8.25 -4.34
C ILE A 84 -11.81 -7.08 -5.28
N GLY A 85 -11.25 -7.11 -6.49
CA GLY A 85 -11.53 -6.16 -7.56
C GLY A 85 -10.86 -4.80 -7.42
N THR A 86 -10.28 -4.46 -6.26
CA THR A 86 -9.68 -3.15 -6.01
C THR A 86 -8.36 -3.20 -5.23
N ILE A 87 -7.60 -2.12 -5.32
CA ILE A 87 -6.39 -1.84 -4.55
C ILE A 87 -6.42 -0.40 -4.06
N ASP A 88 -6.17 -0.21 -2.76
CA ASP A 88 -6.18 1.11 -2.12
C ASP A 88 -4.76 1.57 -1.79
N ILE A 89 -4.39 2.73 -2.30
CA ILE A 89 -3.09 3.38 -2.05
C ILE A 89 -3.32 4.66 -1.25
N LEU A 90 -2.87 4.65 0.01
CA LEU A 90 -2.85 5.84 0.87
C LEU A 90 -1.59 6.66 0.58
N VAL A 91 -1.76 7.92 0.20
CA VAL A 91 -0.65 8.81 -0.16
C VAL A 91 -0.73 10.10 0.63
N LYS A 92 0.39 10.44 1.26
CA LYS A 92 0.65 11.76 1.81
C LYS A 92 1.18 12.68 0.71
N LEU A 93 0.52 13.81 0.51
CA LEU A 93 0.79 14.81 -0.50
C LEU A 93 1.86 15.77 -0.02
N ASP A 94 2.96 15.84 -0.76
CA ASP A 94 4.01 16.82 -0.50
C ASP A 94 3.64 18.11 -1.23
N ALA A 95 2.87 18.97 -0.57
CA ALA A 95 2.43 20.24 -1.14
C ALA A 95 3.61 21.16 -1.48
N PRO A 96 3.45 22.07 -2.45
CA PRO A 96 4.43 23.11 -2.73
C PRO A 96 4.81 23.93 -1.49
N THR A 97 6.11 24.18 -1.34
CA THR A 97 6.67 25.08 -0.32
C THR A 97 7.58 26.10 -1.00
N PRO A 98 7.99 27.21 -0.32
CA PRO A 98 8.93 28.16 -0.90
C PRO A 98 10.24 27.51 -1.40
N ASP A 99 10.73 26.50 -0.66
CA ASP A 99 11.95 25.76 -1.03
C ASP A 99 11.69 24.69 -2.10
N TYR A 100 10.45 24.20 -2.21
CA TYR A 100 10.01 23.19 -3.17
C TYR A 100 8.73 23.63 -3.88
N PRO A 101 8.81 24.57 -4.85
CA PRO A 101 7.64 25.23 -5.42
C PRO A 101 6.73 24.31 -6.25
N ASN A 102 7.22 23.12 -6.62
CA ASN A 102 6.45 22.13 -7.37
C ASN A 102 5.90 21.00 -6.49
N GLY A 103 6.20 21.01 -5.18
CA GLY A 103 5.88 19.91 -4.28
C GLY A 103 6.56 18.59 -4.68
N GLY A 104 6.03 17.48 -4.18
CA GLY A 104 6.50 16.15 -4.53
C GLY A 104 6.09 15.74 -5.94
N LYS A 105 7.06 15.37 -6.77
CA LYS A 105 6.83 15.02 -8.19
C LYS A 105 5.72 13.97 -8.37
N VAL A 106 5.73 12.92 -7.56
CA VAL A 106 4.84 11.77 -7.72
C VAL A 106 3.51 12.00 -7.04
N THR A 107 3.54 12.55 -5.83
CA THR A 107 2.36 12.79 -5.00
C THR A 107 1.48 13.86 -5.64
N MET A 108 2.07 14.93 -6.19
CA MET A 108 1.34 15.93 -6.97
C MET A 108 0.85 15.41 -8.33
N ALA A 109 1.59 14.52 -8.99
CA ALA A 109 1.12 13.89 -10.23
C ALA A 109 -0.08 12.96 -9.96
N MET A 110 -0.04 12.19 -8.88
CA MET A 110 -1.17 11.35 -8.44
C MET A 110 -2.40 12.19 -8.10
N ASP A 111 -2.24 13.28 -7.35
CA ASP A 111 -3.36 14.14 -6.99
C ASP A 111 -4.02 14.81 -8.21
N LYS A 112 -3.29 14.96 -9.32
CA LYS A 112 -3.83 15.45 -10.59
C LYS A 112 -4.45 14.38 -11.49
N LEU A 113 -4.35 13.09 -11.14
CA LEU A 113 -4.98 12.04 -11.96
C LEU A 113 -6.51 12.23 -11.97
N PRO A 114 -7.14 12.29 -13.16
CA PRO A 114 -8.59 12.26 -13.26
C PRO A 114 -9.13 10.87 -12.93
N LEU A 115 -10.40 10.78 -12.54
CA LEU A 115 -11.09 9.49 -12.42
C LEU A 115 -11.11 8.80 -13.79
N GLY A 116 -10.99 7.47 -13.79
CA GLY A 116 -10.81 6.64 -14.97
C GLY A 116 -9.38 6.64 -15.53
N ALA A 117 -8.45 7.42 -14.98
CA ALA A 117 -7.06 7.39 -15.44
C ALA A 117 -6.43 6.00 -15.27
N MET A 118 -5.78 5.53 -16.32
CA MET A 118 -5.08 4.25 -16.31
C MET A 118 -3.69 4.40 -15.71
N VAL A 119 -3.39 3.53 -14.75
CA VAL A 119 -2.06 3.33 -14.17
C VAL A 119 -1.63 1.89 -14.38
N LYS A 120 -0.37 1.57 -14.06
CA LYS A 120 0.08 0.18 -14.08
C LYS A 120 0.73 -0.22 -12.77
N PHE A 121 0.39 -1.40 -12.27
CA PHE A 121 1.03 -2.02 -11.12
C PHE A 121 1.95 -3.17 -11.54
N LYS A 122 3.04 -3.35 -10.82
CA LYS A 122 3.90 -4.55 -10.93
C LYS A 122 4.26 -5.03 -9.54
N GLY A 123 4.20 -6.33 -9.30
CA GLY A 123 4.49 -6.91 -7.99
C GLY A 123 4.10 -8.38 -7.90
N PRO A 124 4.28 -9.02 -6.75
CA PRO A 124 4.78 -8.45 -5.51
C PRO A 124 6.29 -8.19 -5.54
N VAL A 125 6.74 -7.13 -4.85
CA VAL A 125 8.16 -6.78 -4.68
C VAL A 125 8.48 -6.72 -3.18
N GLY A 126 9.70 -7.12 -2.81
CA GLY A 126 10.16 -7.09 -1.43
C GLY A 126 10.75 -8.43 -0.99
N LYS A 127 11.63 -8.37 0.01
CA LYS A 127 12.34 -9.56 0.52
C LYS A 127 11.79 -10.08 1.84
N PHE A 128 10.89 -9.32 2.45
CA PHE A 128 10.20 -9.66 3.69
C PHE A 128 8.78 -10.12 3.37
N GLU A 129 8.32 -11.14 4.10
CA GLU A 129 6.94 -11.63 4.02
C GLU A 129 6.51 -12.13 5.40
N TYR A 130 5.34 -11.71 5.86
CA TYR A 130 4.72 -12.24 7.07
C TYR A 130 3.73 -13.35 6.71
N LEU A 131 4.03 -14.57 7.14
CA LEU A 131 3.24 -15.77 6.86
C LEU A 131 2.15 -16.03 7.91
N ARG A 132 1.98 -15.14 8.89
CA ARG A 132 1.10 -15.25 10.09
C ARG A 132 1.73 -16.05 11.24
N LYS A 133 1.19 -15.86 12.45
CA LYS A 133 1.55 -16.57 13.69
C LYS A 133 3.05 -16.56 13.95
N GLY A 134 3.67 -15.39 13.82
CA GLY A 134 5.09 -15.17 14.04
C GLY A 134 6.01 -15.71 12.92
N ALA A 135 5.49 -16.46 11.95
CA ALA A 135 6.30 -16.97 10.84
C ALA A 135 6.58 -15.85 9.82
N VAL A 136 7.85 -15.68 9.45
CA VAL A 136 8.30 -14.72 8.43
C VAL A 136 9.19 -15.41 7.40
N LEU A 137 9.22 -14.90 6.18
CA LEU A 137 10.30 -15.12 5.23
C LEU A 137 11.14 -13.85 5.15
N LEU A 138 12.45 -13.99 5.35
CA LEU A 138 13.42 -12.92 5.07
C LEU A 138 14.45 -13.44 4.08
N ASN A 139 14.51 -12.83 2.89
CA ASN A 139 15.36 -13.29 1.79
C ASN A 139 15.10 -14.78 1.45
N GLY A 140 13.84 -15.22 1.51
CA GLY A 140 13.43 -16.61 1.27
C GLY A 140 13.72 -17.58 2.42
N GLN A 141 14.38 -17.14 3.50
CA GLN A 141 14.62 -17.97 4.67
C GLN A 141 13.49 -17.83 5.68
N LYS A 142 12.89 -18.96 6.06
CA LYS A 142 11.85 -18.99 7.09
C LYS A 142 12.43 -18.76 8.47
N ARG A 143 11.81 -17.86 9.23
CA ARG A 143 12.12 -17.59 10.64
C ARG A 143 10.82 -17.46 11.42
N TYR A 144 10.94 -17.54 12.73
CA TYR A 144 9.83 -17.30 13.65
C TYR A 144 10.21 -16.18 14.61
N VAL A 145 9.30 -15.24 14.80
CA VAL A 145 9.42 -14.13 15.74
C VAL A 145 8.24 -14.17 16.69
N GLN A 146 8.49 -13.81 17.94
CA GLN A 146 7.43 -13.63 18.94
C GLN A 146 6.90 -12.19 18.96
N SER A 147 7.76 -11.24 18.54
CA SER A 147 7.47 -9.82 18.62
C SER A 147 8.03 -9.07 17.42
N PHE A 148 7.30 -8.05 16.99
CA PHE A 148 7.76 -7.04 16.05
C PHE A 148 8.01 -5.71 16.76
N TYR A 149 9.19 -5.14 16.55
CA TYR A 149 9.49 -3.76 16.94
C TYR A 149 9.58 -2.93 15.67
N MET A 150 8.62 -2.02 15.51
CA MET A 150 8.33 -1.36 14.25
C MET A 150 8.48 0.14 14.42
N ILE A 151 9.40 0.75 13.67
CA ILE A 151 9.69 2.18 13.75
C ILE A 151 9.40 2.78 12.38
N CYS A 152 8.56 3.81 12.35
CA CYS A 152 8.22 4.53 11.12
C CYS A 152 8.02 6.02 11.35
N ALA A 153 7.79 6.72 10.25
CA ALA A 153 7.36 8.11 10.25
C ALA A 153 6.49 8.39 9.02
N GLY A 154 5.43 9.17 9.18
CA GLY A 154 4.54 9.59 8.10
C GLY A 154 4.02 8.41 7.27
N SER A 155 4.19 8.46 5.93
CA SER A 155 3.71 7.39 5.03
C SER A 155 4.40 6.02 5.25
N GLY A 156 5.49 5.99 6.02
CA GLY A 156 6.18 4.77 6.43
C GLY A 156 5.35 3.86 7.34
N ILE A 157 4.18 4.31 7.81
CA ILE A 157 3.24 3.45 8.54
C ILE A 157 2.61 2.38 7.64
N THR A 158 2.46 2.60 6.34
CA THR A 158 1.68 1.69 5.47
C THR A 158 2.20 0.24 5.40
N PRO A 159 3.52 -0.06 5.36
CA PRO A 159 4.03 -1.43 5.48
C PRO A 159 3.79 -2.05 6.86
N ILE A 160 3.86 -1.24 7.93
CA ILE A 160 3.61 -1.69 9.30
C ILE A 160 2.13 -2.00 9.49
N PHE A 161 1.25 -1.11 9.00
CA PHE A 161 -0.19 -1.27 9.07
C PHE A 161 -0.66 -2.57 8.42
N GLN A 162 -0.05 -2.96 7.28
CA GLN A 162 -0.34 -4.24 6.62
C GLN A 162 -0.04 -5.45 7.52
N ILE A 163 1.06 -5.41 8.29
CA ILE A 163 1.43 -6.46 9.24
C ILE A 163 0.50 -6.43 10.46
N LEU A 164 0.30 -5.25 11.08
CA LEU A 164 -0.58 -5.07 12.23
C LEU A 164 -1.99 -5.60 11.96
N HIS A 165 -2.58 -5.18 10.84
CA HIS A 165 -3.91 -5.63 10.46
C HIS A 165 -3.97 -7.15 10.32
N THR A 166 -2.95 -7.78 9.73
CA THR A 166 -2.86 -9.25 9.59
C THR A 166 -2.74 -9.96 10.95
N VAL A 167 -1.96 -9.39 11.87
CA VAL A 167 -1.77 -9.91 13.24
C VAL A 167 -3.06 -9.78 14.06
N MET A 168 -3.79 -8.67 13.90
CA MET A 168 -4.98 -8.34 14.69
C MET A 168 -6.29 -8.93 14.17
N GLU A 169 -6.37 -9.28 12.89
CA GLU A 169 -7.53 -10.01 12.34
C GLU A 169 -7.49 -11.51 12.69
N ASN A 170 -6.32 -12.06 13.03
CA ASN A 170 -6.17 -13.46 13.38
C ASN A 170 -6.09 -13.65 14.90
N ILE A 171 -7.18 -14.13 15.50
CA ILE A 171 -7.26 -14.40 16.95
C ILE A 171 -6.29 -15.47 17.44
N GLU A 172 -5.80 -16.35 16.55
CA GLU A 172 -4.83 -17.39 16.88
C GLU A 172 -3.38 -16.94 16.64
N ASP A 173 -3.19 -15.72 16.14
CA ASP A 173 -1.89 -15.09 16.09
C ASP A 173 -1.64 -14.41 17.43
N HIS A 174 -0.58 -14.76 18.13
CA HIS A 174 -0.20 -14.16 19.42
C HIS A 174 1.07 -13.32 19.31
N THR A 175 1.48 -12.99 18.09
CA THR A 175 2.64 -12.12 17.88
C THR A 175 2.35 -10.74 18.47
N SER A 176 3.25 -10.24 19.32
CA SER A 176 3.15 -8.89 19.85
C SER A 176 3.84 -7.89 18.92
N CYS A 177 3.38 -6.66 18.94
CA CYS A 177 3.88 -5.57 18.14
C CYS A 177 4.14 -4.38 19.06
N VAL A 178 5.23 -3.65 18.82
CA VAL A 178 5.48 -2.34 19.42
C VAL A 178 5.73 -1.40 18.27
N VAL A 179 4.94 -0.34 18.18
CA VAL A 179 5.01 0.64 17.08
C VAL A 179 5.45 1.98 17.62
N VAL A 180 6.49 2.54 17.02
CA VAL A 180 6.94 3.91 17.26
C VAL A 180 6.74 4.68 15.95
N ASP A 181 5.70 5.50 15.90
CA ASP A 181 5.35 6.29 14.71
C ASP A 181 5.64 7.78 14.92
N GLY A 182 6.60 8.31 14.16
CA GLY A 182 7.00 9.71 14.21
C GLY A 182 6.22 10.58 13.22
N ASN A 183 5.48 11.58 13.72
CA ASN A 183 4.77 12.55 12.89
C ASN A 183 5.09 13.99 13.31
N ARG A 184 4.84 14.96 12.42
CA ARG A 184 5.10 16.38 12.69
C ARG A 184 4.10 16.94 13.69
N THR A 185 2.83 16.61 13.50
CA THR A 185 1.73 16.94 14.41
C THR A 185 0.83 15.71 14.58
N GLU A 186 0.01 15.70 15.63
CA GLU A 186 -0.95 14.63 15.89
C GLU A 186 -1.98 14.49 14.76
N THR A 187 -2.41 15.62 14.17
CA THR A 187 -3.35 15.64 13.05
C THR A 187 -2.78 15.06 11.75
N ASP A 188 -1.47 14.79 11.70
CA ASP A 188 -0.79 14.22 10.55
C ASP A 188 -0.67 12.69 10.62
N ILE A 189 -1.11 12.06 11.71
CA ILE A 189 -0.98 10.63 11.94
C ILE A 189 -1.93 9.89 11.00
N LEU A 190 -1.36 9.09 10.11
CA LEU A 190 -2.10 8.24 9.18
C LEU A 190 -2.59 6.98 9.89
N CYS A 191 -3.79 6.52 9.53
CA CYS A 191 -4.43 5.34 10.13
C CYS A 191 -4.65 5.46 11.65
N HIS A 192 -4.75 6.68 12.19
CA HIS A 192 -4.83 6.93 13.64
C HIS A 192 -6.02 6.21 14.28
N ALA A 193 -7.21 6.34 13.71
CA ALA A 193 -8.42 5.71 14.25
C ALA A 193 -8.31 4.18 14.24
N GLU A 194 -7.76 3.60 13.16
CA GLU A 194 -7.56 2.15 13.05
C GLU A 194 -6.50 1.64 14.04
N LEU A 195 -5.45 2.42 14.30
CA LEU A 195 -4.47 2.11 15.34
C LEU A 195 -5.09 2.15 16.74
N ASP A 196 -5.92 3.16 17.04
CA ASP A 196 -6.66 3.26 18.30
C ASP A 196 -7.61 2.06 18.49
N GLU A 197 -8.29 1.63 17.43
CA GLU A 197 -9.14 0.43 17.45
C GLU A 197 -8.34 -0.84 17.77
N PHE A 198 -7.13 -0.96 17.23
CA PHE A 198 -6.26 -2.10 17.54
C PHE A 198 -5.83 -2.12 19.00
N VAL A 199 -5.44 -0.98 19.57
CA VAL A 199 -5.09 -0.84 20.99
C VAL A 199 -6.30 -1.12 21.88
N ALA A 200 -7.48 -0.60 21.53
CA ALA A 200 -8.71 -0.83 22.29
C ALA A 200 -9.14 -2.30 22.28
N ARG A 201 -8.85 -3.04 21.19
CA ARG A 201 -9.16 -4.47 21.09
C ARG A 201 -8.23 -5.33 21.95
N ASP A 202 -6.92 -5.06 21.93
CA ASP A 202 -5.95 -5.79 22.75
C ASP A 202 -4.64 -5.00 22.95
N SER A 203 -4.63 -4.16 23.99
CA SER A 203 -3.48 -3.32 24.33
C SER A 203 -2.28 -4.11 24.88
N SER A 204 -2.41 -5.42 25.12
CA SER A 204 -1.28 -6.26 25.54
C SER A 204 -0.41 -6.70 24.36
N ARG A 205 -0.94 -6.53 23.13
CA ARG A 205 -0.32 -6.98 21.89
C ARG A 205 0.18 -5.85 20.99
N ILE A 206 -0.21 -4.60 21.22
CA ILE A 206 0.17 -3.41 20.44
C ILE A 206 0.49 -2.25 21.37
#